data_AF-A0A438DJ56-F1
#
_entry.id   AF-A0A438DJ56-F1
#
_cell.length_a   1.000
_cell.length_b   1.000
_cell.length_c   1.000
_cell.angle_alpha   90.00
_cell.angle_beta   90.00
_cell.angle_gamma   90.00
#
_symmetry.space_group_name_H-M   'P 1'
#
loop_
_entity.id
_entity.type
_entity.pdbx_description
1 polymer ?
#
loop_
_entity_poly.entity_id
_entity_poly.type
_entity_poly.pdbx_seq_one_letter_code
_entity_poly.pdbx_strand_id
1 'polypeptide(L)'
;MGRGNMERKIHLVKWEIVCGDKERGGLGLRKLGLLNRALLSKWIWRFACERENLWKQVIVAKFGQEDDGWKSKKPNGAFGVGVWKEVMKETDWCWENIAFMVGKGTKIRFWTDMWCEGTALSQTFPHLFALAAHRNATVEEMWD
;
A
#
# COMPACT_ATOMS: atom_id res chain seq x y z
N MET A 1 33.20 43.11 33.91
CA MET A 1 33.35 41.69 33.50
C MET A 1 31.97 41.14 33.15
N GLY A 2 31.60 41.11 31.87
CA GLY A 2 30.31 40.57 31.42
C GLY A 2 30.43 39.10 31.08
N ARG A 3 29.96 38.21 31.97
CA ARG A 3 29.82 36.77 31.70
C ARG A 3 28.57 36.58 30.83
N GLY A 4 28.75 36.53 29.52
CA GLY A 4 27.68 36.13 28.59
C GLY A 4 27.42 34.63 28.74
N ASN A 5 26.23 34.28 29.25
CA ASN A 5 25.74 32.91 29.27
C ASN A 5 25.42 32.49 27.83
N MET A 6 26.35 31.81 27.15
CA MET A 6 26.08 31.21 25.84
C MET A 6 25.29 29.92 26.02
N GLU A 7 23.98 30.04 26.16
CA GLU A 7 23.08 28.92 25.90
C GLU A 7 23.25 28.53 24.43
N ARG A 8 23.96 27.42 24.17
CA ARG A 8 24.07 26.86 22.81
C ARG A 8 22.68 26.42 22.36
N LYS A 9 22.03 27.24 21.54
CA LYS A 9 20.79 26.87 20.87
C LYS A 9 21.08 25.72 19.90
N ILE A 10 20.33 24.64 20.04
CA ILE A 10 20.39 23.52 19.10
C ILE A 10 19.88 24.05 17.76
N HIS A 11 20.74 24.04 16.74
CA HIS A 11 20.36 24.39 15.39
C HIS A 11 19.66 23.19 14.74
N LEU A 12 18.33 23.27 14.65
CA LEU A 12 17.54 22.28 13.94
C LEU A 12 17.73 22.45 12.43
N VAL A 13 18.19 21.40 11.77
CA VAL A 13 18.29 21.35 10.31
C VAL A 13 17.08 20.60 9.76
N LYS A 14 16.51 21.09 8.66
CA LYS A 14 15.40 20.44 7.97
C LYS A 14 15.77 19.01 7.56
N TRP A 15 14.90 18.04 7.87
CA TRP A 15 15.17 16.63 7.62
C TRP A 15 15.37 16.32 6.13
N GLU A 16 14.73 17.08 5.24
CA GLU A 16 14.92 16.94 3.79
C GLU A 16 16.36 17.21 3.36
N ILE A 17 17.03 18.17 4.01
CA ILE A 17 18.44 18.52 3.75
C ILE A 17 19.35 17.40 4.26
N VAL A 18 19.06 16.88 5.46
CA VAL A 18 19.81 15.78 6.07
C VAL A 18 19.71 14.50 5.21
N CYS A 19 18.53 14.22 4.64
CA CYS A 19 18.33 13.08 3.74
C CYS A 19 18.88 13.28 2.33
N GLY A 20 19.35 14.48 1.97
CA GLY A 20 19.94 14.75 0.66
C GLY A 20 21.24 13.99 0.41
N ASP A 21 21.66 13.91 -0.84
CA ASP A 21 22.91 13.23 -1.22
C ASP A 21 24.12 13.90 -0.57
N LYS A 22 25.12 13.09 -0.22
CA LYS A 22 26.38 13.59 0.38
C LYS A 22 27.09 14.60 -0.52
N GLU A 23 27.02 14.39 -1.84
CA GLU A 23 27.59 15.30 -2.85
C GLU A 23 26.88 16.67 -2.89
N ARG A 24 25.64 16.74 -2.40
CA ARG A 24 24.83 17.96 -2.34
C ARG A 24 24.74 18.54 -0.92
N GLY A 25 25.62 18.10 -0.02
CA GLY A 25 25.71 18.60 1.35
C GLY A 25 24.74 17.96 2.36
N GLY A 26 24.07 16.87 1.98
CA GLY A 26 23.27 16.05 2.90
C GLY A 26 24.08 14.90 3.54
N LEU A 27 23.43 14.04 4.31
CA LEU A 27 24.06 12.87 4.94
C LEU A 27 23.77 11.55 4.20
N GLY A 28 22.93 11.57 3.15
CA GLY A 28 22.50 10.39 2.40
C GLY A 28 21.59 9.45 3.20
N LEU A 29 20.91 9.97 4.24
CA LEU A 29 19.99 9.19 5.05
C LEU A 29 18.67 8.95 4.31
N ARG A 30 18.07 7.78 4.48
CA ARG A 30 16.74 7.49 3.92
C ARG A 30 15.69 8.41 4.51
N LYS A 31 14.77 8.91 3.68
CA LYS A 31 13.61 9.69 4.13
C LYS A 31 12.72 8.80 5.00
N LEU A 32 12.75 9.05 6.32
CA LEU A 32 12.02 8.27 7.31
C LEU A 32 10.51 8.17 6.99
N GLY A 33 9.90 9.25 6.49
CA GLY A 33 8.50 9.23 6.05
C GLY A 33 8.22 8.20 4.96
N LEU A 34 9.05 8.13 3.92
CA LEU A 34 8.92 7.14 2.85
C LEU A 34 9.17 5.72 3.36
N LEU A 35 10.17 5.54 4.22
CA LEU A 35 10.45 4.25 4.83
C LEU A 35 9.27 3.76 5.67
N ASN A 36 8.65 4.65 6.45
CA ASN A 36 7.48 4.33 7.25
C ASN A 36 6.28 3.93 6.37
N ARG A 37 6.00 4.68 5.30
CA ARG A 37 4.95 4.32 4.32
C ARG A 37 5.18 2.95 3.71
N ALA A 38 6.41 2.66 3.29
CA ALA A 38 6.77 1.36 2.73
C ALA A 38 6.60 0.22 3.75
N LEU A 39 6.99 0.43 5.01
CA LEU A 39 6.85 -0.56 6.08
C LEU A 39 5.39 -0.82 6.45
N LEU A 40 4.54 0.20 6.48
CA LEU A 40 3.09 0.05 6.68
C LEU A 40 2.45 -0.68 5.50
N SER A 41 2.81 -0.28 4.27
CA SER A 41 2.30 -0.90 3.04
C SER A 41 2.72 -2.35 2.89
N LYS A 42 3.89 -2.73 3.42
CA LYS A 42 4.30 -4.13 3.51
C LYS A 42 3.26 -4.99 4.23
N TRP A 43 2.59 -4.49 5.27
CA TRP A 43 1.55 -5.26 5.96
C TRP A 43 0.26 -5.40 5.15
N ILE A 44 -0.11 -4.40 4.35
CA ILE A 44 -1.22 -4.49 3.39
C ILE A 44 -0.90 -5.55 2.33
N TRP A 45 0.31 -5.51 1.76
CA TRP A 45 0.77 -6.51 0.79
C TRP A 45 0.79 -7.92 1.39
N ARG A 46 1.29 -8.08 2.63
CA ARG A 46 1.25 -9.36 3.34
C ARG A 46 -0.17 -9.86 3.57
N PHE A 47 -1.12 -8.98 3.86
CA PHE A 47 -2.53 -9.39 3.99
C PHE A 47 -3.07 -9.96 2.67
N ALA A 48 -2.73 -9.34 1.54
CA ALA A 48 -3.14 -9.80 0.22
C ALA A 48 -2.50 -11.17 -0.13
N CYS A 49 -1.22 -11.35 0.16
CA CYS A 49 -0.44 -12.52 -0.27
C CYS A 49 -0.49 -13.73 0.69
N GLU A 50 -0.46 -13.50 2.01
CA GLU A 50 -0.39 -14.57 3.01
C GLU A 50 -1.79 -15.18 3.22
N ARG A 51 -1.93 -16.51 3.10
CA ARG A 51 -3.25 -17.17 3.13
C ARG A 51 -3.69 -17.66 4.51
N GLU A 52 -2.76 -18.21 5.31
CA GLU A 52 -3.12 -19.03 6.49
C GLU A 52 -2.54 -18.52 7.81
N ASN A 53 -2.11 -17.26 7.86
CA ASN A 53 -1.52 -16.71 9.07
C ASN A 53 -2.55 -16.28 10.11
N LEU A 54 -2.32 -16.65 11.38
CA LEU A 54 -3.21 -16.34 12.51
C LEU A 54 -3.54 -14.84 12.61
N TRP A 55 -2.55 -13.97 12.43
CA TRP A 55 -2.78 -12.52 12.48
C TRP A 55 -3.79 -12.06 11.43
N LYS A 56 -3.75 -12.63 10.22
CA LYS A 56 -4.71 -12.32 9.16
C LYS A 56 -6.10 -12.81 9.53
N GLN A 57 -6.23 -14.01 10.09
CA GLN A 57 -7.51 -14.52 10.56
C GLN A 57 -8.13 -13.61 11.63
N VAL A 58 -7.32 -13.09 12.55
CA VAL A 58 -7.77 -12.09 13.55
C VAL A 58 -8.26 -10.80 12.87
N ILE A 59 -7.55 -10.30 11.87
CA ILE A 59 -7.97 -9.11 11.11
C ILE A 59 -9.30 -9.38 10.37
N VAL A 60 -9.42 -10.51 9.68
CA VAL A 60 -10.64 -10.91 8.96
C VAL A 60 -11.82 -11.10 9.93
N ALA A 61 -11.61 -11.74 11.07
CA ALA A 61 -12.66 -11.93 12.07
C ALA A 61 -13.13 -10.60 12.68
N LYS A 62 -12.20 -9.64 12.86
CA LYS A 62 -12.50 -8.35 13.48
C LYS A 62 -13.12 -7.33 12.53
N PHE A 63 -12.64 -7.27 11.29
CA PHE A 63 -13.00 -6.21 10.34
C PHE A 63 -13.74 -6.74 9.12
N GLY A 64 -13.64 -8.04 8.81
CA GLY A 64 -14.11 -8.64 7.57
C GLY A 64 -13.12 -8.49 6.42
N GLN A 65 -13.44 -9.15 5.31
CA GLN A 65 -12.67 -9.15 4.07
C GLN A 65 -13.55 -8.67 2.91
N GLU A 66 -12.98 -7.97 1.95
CA GLU A 66 -13.65 -7.62 0.69
C GLU A 66 -13.86 -8.87 -0.17
N ASP A 67 -14.82 -8.81 -1.09
CA ASP A 67 -15.27 -9.97 -1.88
C ASP A 67 -14.16 -10.51 -2.79
N ASP A 68 -13.23 -9.66 -3.21
CA ASP A 68 -12.06 -10.04 -4.00
C ASP A 68 -10.99 -10.83 -3.20
N GLY A 69 -11.13 -10.86 -1.87
CA GLY A 69 -10.22 -11.55 -0.97
C GLY A 69 -8.84 -10.91 -0.84
N TRP A 70 -8.59 -9.77 -1.48
CA TRP A 70 -7.30 -9.08 -1.46
C TRP A 70 -7.18 -8.10 -0.30
N LYS A 71 -8.31 -7.51 0.12
CA LYS A 71 -8.34 -6.41 1.10
C LYS A 71 -9.19 -6.75 2.31
N SER A 72 -8.81 -6.25 3.48
CA SER A 72 -9.72 -6.22 4.63
C SER A 72 -10.70 -5.07 4.44
N LYS A 73 -11.93 -5.20 4.95
CA LYS A 73 -12.86 -4.05 4.95
C LYS A 73 -12.29 -2.91 5.80
N LYS A 74 -12.63 -1.67 5.44
CA LYS A 74 -12.19 -0.48 6.17
C LYS A 74 -12.63 -0.56 7.65
N PRO A 75 -11.70 -0.35 8.61
CA PRO A 75 -12.05 -0.30 10.03
C PRO A 75 -13.03 0.85 10.33
N ASN A 76 -14.31 0.52 10.49
CA ASN A 76 -15.35 1.49 10.82
C ASN A 76 -15.53 1.56 12.34
N GLY A 77 -15.13 2.67 12.96
CA GLY A 77 -15.26 2.89 14.40
C GLY A 77 -14.64 4.21 14.88
N ALA A 78 -15.37 4.93 15.73
CA ALA A 78 -14.96 6.20 16.32
C ALA A 78 -13.87 6.05 17.42
N PHE A 79 -13.74 4.87 18.03
CA PHE A 79 -12.84 4.63 19.15
C PHE A 79 -11.79 3.55 18.84
N GLY A 80 -10.51 3.89 19.11
CA GLY A 80 -9.37 2.99 19.05
C GLY A 80 -8.28 3.44 18.05
N VAL A 81 -7.07 3.69 18.56
CA VAL A 81 -5.83 3.84 17.79
C VAL A 81 -5.33 2.44 17.44
N GLY A 82 -6.08 1.73 16.58
CA GLY A 82 -5.72 0.37 16.20
C GLY A 82 -4.55 0.38 15.22
N VAL A 83 -3.50 -0.41 15.46
CA VAL A 83 -2.35 -0.57 14.54
C VAL A 83 -2.83 -0.84 13.11
N TRP A 84 -3.84 -1.69 12.94
CA TRP A 84 -4.41 -1.98 11.62
C TRP A 84 -5.08 -0.77 10.96
N LYS A 85 -5.70 0.12 11.74
CA LYS A 85 -6.31 1.35 11.23
C LYS A 85 -5.25 2.31 10.69
N GLU A 86 -4.09 2.40 11.36
CA GLU A 86 -2.94 3.19 10.87
C GLU A 86 -2.31 2.57 9.62
N VAL A 87 -2.16 1.23 9.59
CA VAL A 87 -1.70 0.51 8.39
C VAL A 87 -2.62 0.79 7.19
N MET A 88 -3.93 0.74 7.38
CA MET A 88 -4.93 0.97 6.33
C MET A 88 -4.99 2.43 5.83
N LYS A 89 -4.28 3.39 6.44
CA LYS A 89 -4.13 4.74 5.86
C LYS A 89 -3.22 4.75 4.63
N GLU A 90 -2.33 3.77 4.50
CA GLU A 90 -1.40 3.63 3.38
C GLU A 90 -1.96 2.73 2.27
N THR A 91 -3.25 2.39 2.30
CA THR A 91 -3.88 1.51 1.30
C THR A 91 -3.71 2.04 -0.12
N ASP A 92 -4.04 3.30 -0.37
CA ASP A 92 -3.97 3.87 -1.72
C ASP A 92 -2.53 3.90 -2.24
N TRP A 93 -1.59 4.41 -1.44
CA TRP A 93 -0.17 4.42 -1.79
C TRP A 93 0.37 3.00 -2.04
N CYS A 94 -0.04 2.01 -1.24
CA CYS A 94 0.35 0.62 -1.46
C CYS A 94 -0.15 0.11 -2.82
N TRP A 95 -1.45 0.27 -3.12
CA TRP A 95 -2.05 -0.20 -4.38
C TRP A 95 -1.53 0.52 -5.62
N GLU A 96 -1.11 1.78 -5.50
CA GLU A 96 -0.41 2.53 -6.56
C GLU A 96 1.00 2.00 -6.83
N ASN A 97 1.62 1.30 -5.87
CA ASN A 97 3.02 0.86 -5.93
C ASN A 97 3.19 -0.67 -5.96
N ILE A 98 2.12 -1.44 -6.16
CA ILE A 98 2.17 -2.90 -6.32
C ILE A 98 1.52 -3.32 -7.63
N ALA A 99 1.99 -4.44 -8.19
CA ALA A 99 1.44 -5.05 -9.38
C ALA A 99 1.07 -6.51 -9.12
N PHE A 100 0.04 -6.99 -9.80
CA PHE A 100 -0.32 -8.40 -9.76
C PHE A 100 0.61 -9.21 -10.65
N MET A 101 1.11 -10.33 -10.12
CA MET A 101 1.69 -11.40 -10.92
C MET A 101 0.66 -12.52 -11.04
N VAL A 102 0.27 -12.86 -12.28
CA VAL A 102 -0.88 -13.73 -12.56
C VAL A 102 -0.83 -15.07 -11.82
N GLY A 103 0.33 -15.73 -11.82
CA GLY A 103 0.46 -17.06 -11.23
C GLY A 103 -0.58 -18.02 -11.80
N LYS A 104 -1.42 -18.62 -10.94
CA LYS A 104 -2.53 -19.50 -11.35
C LYS A 104 -3.76 -18.76 -11.91
N GLY A 105 -3.86 -17.44 -11.77
CA GLY A 105 -4.99 -16.66 -12.27
C GLY A 105 -6.29 -16.74 -11.45
N THR A 106 -6.40 -17.65 -10.47
CA THR A 106 -7.67 -17.98 -9.77
C THR A 106 -8.29 -16.85 -8.91
N LYS A 107 -7.61 -15.72 -8.76
CA LYS A 107 -8.04 -14.60 -7.89
C LYS A 107 -7.98 -13.23 -8.57
N ILE A 108 -7.45 -13.16 -9.78
CA ILE A 108 -7.28 -11.91 -10.51
C ILE A 108 -8.39 -11.84 -11.51
N ARG A 109 -9.27 -10.84 -11.41
CA ARG A 109 -10.34 -10.60 -12.38
C ARG A 109 -9.73 -9.99 -13.62
N PHE A 110 -9.96 -10.63 -14.77
CA PHE A 110 -9.32 -10.26 -16.02
C PHE A 110 -9.58 -8.81 -16.42
N TRP A 111 -10.83 -8.36 -16.29
CA TRP A 111 -11.24 -7.04 -16.78
C TRP A 111 -11.10 -5.89 -15.79
N THR A 112 -11.27 -6.17 -14.50
CA THR A 112 -11.52 -5.14 -13.48
C THR A 112 -10.38 -4.94 -12.49
N ASP A 113 -9.45 -5.91 -12.38
CA ASP A 113 -8.26 -5.74 -11.56
C ASP A 113 -7.17 -4.98 -12.34
N MET A 114 -6.28 -4.32 -11.61
CA MET A 114 -5.22 -3.48 -12.16
C MET A 114 -4.10 -4.34 -12.76
N TRP A 115 -3.71 -4.03 -13.99
CA TRP A 115 -2.59 -4.69 -14.67
C TRP A 115 -1.29 -3.89 -14.50
N CYS A 116 -0.19 -4.36 -15.12
CA CYS A 116 1.15 -3.79 -14.97
C CYS A 116 1.25 -2.28 -15.29
N GLU A 117 0.31 -1.72 -16.05
CA GLU A 117 0.26 -0.30 -16.41
C GLU A 117 -0.58 0.54 -15.43
N GLY A 118 -1.04 -0.05 -14.32
CA GLY A 118 -1.85 0.65 -13.32
C GLY A 118 -3.25 1.00 -13.82
N THR A 119 -3.74 0.33 -14.86
CA THR A 119 -5.11 0.48 -15.38
C THR A 119 -5.77 -0.88 -15.53
N ALA A 120 -7.08 -0.93 -15.30
CA ALA A 120 -7.89 -2.12 -15.58
C ALA A 120 -8.17 -2.22 -17.09
N LEU A 121 -8.20 -3.43 -17.66
CA LEU A 121 -8.46 -3.63 -19.10
C LEU A 121 -9.83 -3.09 -19.53
N SER A 122 -10.80 -3.06 -18.61
CA SER A 122 -12.12 -2.45 -18.83
C SER A 122 -12.05 -0.95 -19.10
N GLN A 123 -11.04 -0.26 -18.58
CA GLN A 123 -10.82 1.18 -18.81
C GLN A 123 -10.02 1.42 -20.09
N THR A 124 -9.03 0.57 -20.37
CA THR A 124 -8.22 0.66 -21.59
C THR A 124 -9.00 0.26 -22.84
N PHE A 125 -9.90 -0.72 -22.73
CA PHE A 125 -10.68 -1.29 -23.83
C PHE A 125 -12.19 -1.31 -23.52
N PRO A 126 -12.85 -0.15 -23.35
CA PRO A 126 -14.24 -0.07 -22.89
C PRO A 126 -15.23 -0.72 -23.86
N HIS A 127 -14.99 -0.63 -25.17
CA HIS A 127 -15.83 -1.28 -26.18
C HIS A 127 -15.74 -2.81 -26.13
N LEU A 128 -14.53 -3.36 -25.96
CA LEU A 128 -14.34 -4.81 -25.84
C LEU A 128 -14.94 -5.34 -24.54
N PHE A 129 -14.79 -4.60 -23.44
CA PHE A 129 -15.42 -4.92 -22.17
C PHE A 129 -16.96 -4.91 -22.24
N ALA A 130 -17.55 -3.97 -22.98
CA ALA A 130 -18.99 -3.94 -23.21
C ALA A 130 -19.50 -5.18 -23.96
N LEU A 131 -18.69 -5.76 -24.85
CA LEU A 131 -19.03 -6.97 -25.59
C LEU A 131 -18.67 -8.28 -24.86
N ALA A 132 -17.85 -8.21 -23.81
CA ALA A 132 -17.41 -9.39 -23.08
C ALA A 132 -18.59 -10.11 -22.39
N ALA A 133 -18.74 -11.41 -22.68
CA ALA A 133 -19.73 -12.27 -22.02
C ALA A 133 -19.42 -12.46 -20.53
N HIS A 134 -18.13 -12.58 -20.18
CA HIS A 134 -17.67 -12.85 -18.82
C HIS A 134 -16.87 -11.66 -18.26
N ARG A 135 -17.56 -10.58 -17.88
CA ARG A 135 -16.93 -9.35 -17.37
C ARG A 135 -16.25 -9.50 -16.00
N ASN A 136 -16.69 -10.49 -15.21
CA ASN A 136 -16.17 -10.75 -13.86
C ASN A 136 -15.30 -12.00 -13.78
N ALA A 137 -15.00 -12.65 -14.91
CA ALA A 137 -14.17 -13.85 -14.92
C ALA A 137 -12.75 -13.56 -14.44
N THR A 138 -12.20 -14.56 -13.78
CA THR A 138 -10.80 -14.61 -13.37
C THR A 138 -9.90 -14.92 -14.57
N VAL A 139 -8.59 -14.66 -14.43
CA VAL A 139 -7.63 -14.97 -15.50
C VAL A 139 -7.57 -16.47 -15.80
N GLU A 140 -7.80 -17.32 -14.80
CA GLU A 140 -7.86 -18.78 -14.99
C GLU A 140 -9.03 -19.19 -15.90
N GLU A 141 -10.22 -18.64 -15.65
CA GLU A 141 -11.44 -18.93 -16.42
C GLU A 141 -11.40 -18.39 -17.87
N MET A 142 -10.47 -17.50 -18.19
CA MET A 142 -10.34 -16.87 -19.50
C MET A 142 -9.28 -17.55 -20.38
N TRP A 143 -8.55 -18.54 -19.86
CA TRP A 143 -7.39 -19.17 -20.50
C TRP A 143 -7.69 -20.57 -21.06
N ASP A 144 -8.93 -20.85 -21.44
CA ASP A 144 -9.32 -22.08 -22.15
C ASP A 144 -8.65 -22.20 -23.54
#